data_AF-A0A960KA43-F1
#
_entry.id   AF-A0A960KA43-F1
#
_cell.length_a   1.000
_cell.length_b   1.000
_cell.length_c   1.000
_cell.angle_alpha   90.00
_cell.angle_beta   90.00
_cell.angle_gamma   90.00
#
_symmetry.space_group_name_H-M   'P 1'
#
loop_
_entity.id
_entity.type
_entity.pdbx_description
1 polymer ?
#
loop_
_entity_poly.entity_id
_entity_poly.type
_entity_poly.pdbx_seq_one_letter_code
_entity_poly.pdbx_strand_id
1 'polypeptide(L)'
;MSAARQVEVPVGDHLLHYSVDGETFVGDEQVMLDRDDDLLASTPWASAGYGIAPFLAPDDHVALVAGITSLVGEVVGRHVGQPDGPFTLERYHEVVTDDAVHREIVGELFAGGIPVADLPIPIERIEERASELCGARVATRCPDLDAAVVFVRIARPGATTDHNPPHRDVWLDHLRHAVNGYAPLAGSTSRSSLALVPGSHRWPESAIERTAAGARIGSVVYEVPAVTGVTTASREMRLVRPDPRPNELLLFSPYLIHGGGINLQADTTRASLELRFWRVGARP
;
A
#
# COMPACT_ATOMS: atom_id res chain seq x y z
N MET A 1 -19.97 -7.63 23.69
CA MET A 1 -19.33 -6.63 22.79
C MET A 1 -17.94 -6.39 23.34
N SER A 2 -16.88 -6.75 22.60
CA SER A 2 -15.51 -6.36 22.97
C SER A 2 -15.42 -4.83 22.93
N ALA A 3 -14.78 -4.22 23.92
CA ALA A 3 -14.54 -2.78 23.92
C ALA A 3 -13.53 -2.45 22.81
N ALA A 4 -13.73 -1.32 22.13
CA ALA A 4 -12.81 -0.83 21.12
C ALA A 4 -11.42 -0.62 21.74
N ARG A 5 -10.38 -1.14 21.08
CA ARG A 5 -9.01 -1.05 21.56
C ARG A 5 -8.33 0.18 21.01
N GLN A 6 -7.76 1.01 21.88
CA GLN A 6 -6.90 2.11 21.48
C GLN A 6 -5.51 1.59 21.14
N VAL A 7 -5.00 1.99 19.98
CA VAL A 7 -3.68 1.62 19.49
C VAL A 7 -2.90 2.90 19.20
N GLU A 8 -1.65 2.93 19.66
CA GLU A 8 -0.72 4.03 19.45
C GLU A 8 0.49 3.51 18.68
N VAL A 9 0.82 4.17 17.58
CA VAL A 9 1.86 3.70 16.66
C VAL A 9 2.77 4.84 16.25
N PRO A 10 4.05 4.83 16.63
CA PRO A 10 5.03 5.78 16.12
C PRO A 10 5.19 5.62 14.61
N VAL A 11 4.98 6.71 13.87
CA VAL A 11 5.22 6.83 12.43
C VAL A 11 6.18 7.99 12.19
N GLY A 12 7.47 7.69 12.13
CA GLY A 12 8.52 8.71 12.08
C GLY A 12 8.57 9.54 13.37
N ASP A 13 8.21 10.83 13.26
CA ASP A 13 8.10 11.81 14.34
C ASP A 13 6.64 12.04 14.80
N HIS A 14 5.68 11.37 14.17
CA HIS A 14 4.26 11.46 14.49
C HIS A 14 3.80 10.24 15.29
N LEU A 15 2.84 10.43 16.19
CA LEU A 15 2.17 9.33 16.90
C LEU A 15 0.78 9.16 16.31
N LEU A 16 0.55 8.05 15.60
CA LEU A 16 -0.75 7.69 15.07
C LEU A 16 -1.59 7.06 16.17
N HIS A 17 -2.80 7.58 16.38
CA HIS A 17 -3.79 7.03 17.30
C HIS A 17 -4.98 6.51 16.50
N TYR A 18 -5.38 5.27 16.74
CA TYR A 18 -6.62 4.73 16.18
C TYR A 18 -7.30 3.75 17.13
N SER A 19 -8.61 3.64 16.97
CA SER A 19 -9.45 2.71 17.72
C SER A 19 -9.87 1.57 16.81
N VAL A 20 -9.54 0.34 17.19
CA VAL A 20 -9.93 -0.87 16.46
C VAL A 20 -11.02 -1.62 17.20
N ASP A 21 -12.10 -1.92 16.49
CA ASP A 21 -13.09 -2.89 16.95
C ASP A 21 -12.75 -4.29 16.44
N GLY A 22 -12.82 -5.27 17.33
CA GLY A 22 -12.68 -6.68 16.97
C GLY A 22 -12.15 -7.53 18.12
N GLU A 23 -12.27 -8.84 17.96
CA GLU A 23 -11.49 -9.77 18.78
C GLU A 23 -10.03 -9.72 18.30
N THR A 24 -9.09 -9.68 19.24
CA THR A 24 -7.66 -9.68 18.97
C THR A 24 -7.03 -10.95 19.49
N PHE A 25 -5.98 -11.40 18.81
CA PHE A 25 -5.20 -12.55 19.24
C PHE A 25 -3.73 -12.40 18.85
N VAL A 26 -2.91 -13.27 19.43
CA VAL A 26 -1.48 -13.42 19.13
C VAL A 26 -1.32 -14.77 18.45
N GLY A 27 -0.60 -14.81 17.32
CA GLY A 27 -0.45 -16.04 16.55
C GLY A 27 0.64 -16.98 17.08
N ASP A 28 0.97 -17.98 16.28
CA ASP A 28 1.96 -19.01 16.65
C ASP A 28 3.41 -18.52 16.48
N GLU A 29 4.35 -19.24 17.10
CA GLU A 29 5.80 -19.04 16.92
C GLU A 29 6.24 -19.50 15.52
N GLN A 30 5.81 -18.77 14.49
CA GLN A 30 6.06 -19.08 13.09
C GLN A 30 6.31 -17.79 12.30
N VAL A 31 7.44 -17.73 11.60
CA VAL A 31 7.69 -16.74 10.55
C VAL A 31 6.99 -17.20 9.27
N MET A 32 5.97 -16.46 8.84
CA MET A 32 5.17 -16.86 7.67
C MET A 32 5.98 -16.93 6.37
N LEU A 33 6.93 -16.00 6.19
CA LEU A 33 7.77 -15.93 4.99
C LEU A 33 8.66 -17.17 4.80
N ASP A 34 8.98 -17.91 5.85
CA ASP A 34 9.83 -19.11 5.76
C ASP A 34 9.13 -20.29 5.05
N ARG A 35 7.83 -20.17 4.78
CA ARG A 35 7.03 -21.16 4.03
C ARG A 35 6.62 -20.70 2.63
N ASP A 36 7.01 -19.48 2.25
CA ASP A 36 6.54 -18.83 1.04
C ASP A 36 7.71 -18.37 0.15
N ASP A 37 7.39 -17.80 -1.01
CA ASP A 37 8.40 -17.30 -1.94
C ASP A 37 8.88 -15.93 -1.44
N ASP A 38 10.18 -15.81 -1.21
CA ASP A 38 10.82 -14.55 -0.86
C ASP A 38 11.53 -13.97 -2.07
N LEU A 39 10.79 -13.17 -2.83
CA LEU A 39 11.27 -12.48 -4.04
C LEU A 39 12.32 -11.40 -3.74
N LEU A 40 12.57 -11.08 -2.47
CA LEU A 40 13.62 -10.14 -2.06
C LEU A 40 14.85 -10.84 -1.50
N ALA A 41 14.85 -12.17 -1.31
CA ALA A 41 15.91 -12.91 -0.62
C ALA A 41 17.32 -12.71 -1.22
N SER A 42 17.42 -12.63 -2.55
CA SER A 42 18.68 -12.43 -3.27
C SER A 42 19.05 -10.97 -3.50
N THR A 43 18.25 -10.03 -3.00
CA THR A 43 18.48 -8.59 -3.17
C THR A 43 19.25 -8.01 -1.98
N PRO A 44 19.93 -6.85 -2.14
CA PRO A 44 20.51 -6.12 -1.01
C PRO A 44 19.48 -5.68 0.05
N TRP A 45 18.19 -5.77 -0.29
CA TRP A 45 17.06 -5.34 0.53
C TRP A 45 16.49 -6.45 1.41
N ALA A 46 16.97 -7.69 1.27
CA ALA A 46 16.45 -8.87 1.96
C ALA A 46 16.33 -8.69 3.48
N SER A 47 17.30 -8.01 4.11
CA SER A 47 17.34 -7.80 5.56
C SER A 47 16.30 -6.79 6.04
N ALA A 48 16.10 -5.71 5.28
CA ALA A 48 15.12 -4.68 5.59
C ALA A 48 13.69 -5.08 5.16
N GLY A 49 13.58 -5.98 4.19
CA GLY A 49 12.32 -6.41 3.58
C GLY A 49 11.76 -5.43 2.57
N TYR A 50 12.48 -4.35 2.25
CA TYR A 50 12.08 -3.36 1.26
C TYR A 50 13.28 -2.63 0.66
N GLY A 51 13.10 -2.08 -0.53
CA GLY A 51 14.08 -1.22 -1.19
C GLY A 51 13.45 -0.23 -2.15
N ILE A 52 14.20 0.83 -2.45
CA ILE A 52 13.83 1.86 -3.41
C ILE A 52 14.82 1.83 -4.56
N ALA A 53 14.31 1.93 -5.78
CA ALA A 53 15.12 2.03 -6.98
C ALA A 53 14.44 2.91 -8.04
N PRO A 54 15.20 3.44 -9.03
CA PRO A 54 14.60 4.08 -10.20
C PRO A 54 13.56 3.17 -10.86
N PHE A 55 12.46 3.72 -11.32
CA PHE A 55 11.33 2.95 -11.83
C PHE A 55 11.35 2.83 -13.36
N LEU A 56 10.83 3.82 -14.08
CA LEU A 56 10.61 3.74 -15.52
C LEU A 56 11.55 4.66 -16.31
N ALA A 57 11.58 4.46 -17.63
CA ALA A 57 12.12 5.48 -18.53
C ALA A 57 11.34 6.80 -18.34
N PRO A 58 11.97 7.97 -18.52
CA PRO A 58 11.32 9.26 -18.27
C PRO A 58 9.99 9.45 -19.02
N ASP A 59 9.95 9.06 -20.30
CA ASP A 59 8.74 9.20 -21.12
C ASP A 59 7.61 8.28 -20.65
N ASP A 60 7.93 7.02 -20.28
CA ASP A 60 6.96 6.08 -19.71
C ASP A 60 6.42 6.58 -18.37
N HIS A 61 7.27 7.16 -17.52
CA HIS A 61 6.83 7.75 -16.25
C HIS A 61 5.88 8.94 -16.47
N VAL A 62 6.21 9.84 -17.40
CA VAL A 62 5.35 10.99 -17.73
C VAL A 62 4.01 10.51 -18.29
N ALA A 63 4.02 9.54 -19.20
CA ALA A 63 2.80 8.95 -19.75
C ALA A 63 1.96 8.25 -18.67
N LEU A 64 2.62 7.52 -17.75
CA LEU A 64 1.95 6.85 -16.64
C LEU A 64 1.24 7.84 -15.71
N VAL A 65 1.94 8.86 -15.23
CA VAL A 65 1.37 9.85 -14.32
C VAL A 65 0.23 10.62 -15.01
N ALA A 66 0.43 11.07 -16.25
CA ALA A 66 -0.59 11.80 -17.00
C ALA A 66 -1.85 10.95 -17.23
N GLY A 67 -1.69 9.71 -17.71
CA GLY A 67 -2.81 8.82 -18.00
C GLY A 67 -3.59 8.40 -16.76
N ILE A 68 -2.91 8.09 -15.65
CA ILE A 68 -3.60 7.78 -14.39
C ILE A 68 -4.30 9.04 -13.83
N THR A 69 -3.69 10.22 -13.97
CA THR A 69 -4.34 11.48 -13.57
C THR A 69 -5.63 11.71 -14.37
N SER A 70 -5.63 11.46 -15.67
CA SER A 70 -6.83 11.54 -16.51
C SER A 70 -7.90 10.53 -16.09
N LEU A 71 -7.54 9.25 -15.88
CA LEU A 71 -8.47 8.22 -15.40
C LEU A 71 -9.13 8.61 -14.07
N VAL A 72 -8.34 9.06 -13.10
CA VAL A 72 -8.87 9.53 -11.81
C VAL A 72 -9.74 10.76 -12.00
N GLY A 73 -9.33 11.71 -12.86
CA GLY A 73 -10.11 12.90 -13.18
C GLY A 73 -11.47 12.58 -13.81
N GLU A 74 -11.56 11.57 -14.67
CA GLU A 74 -12.82 11.10 -15.23
C GLU A 74 -13.75 10.49 -14.17
N VAL A 75 -13.20 9.70 -13.24
CA VAL A 75 -13.95 9.15 -12.10
C VAL A 75 -14.48 10.29 -11.25
N VAL A 76 -13.61 11.22 -10.84
CA VAL A 76 -13.99 12.43 -10.09
C VAL A 76 -15.12 13.17 -10.83
N GLY A 77 -14.99 13.37 -12.14
CA GLY A 77 -15.97 14.03 -12.99
C GLY A 77 -17.37 13.40 -12.97
N ARG A 78 -17.48 12.08 -12.77
CA ARG A 78 -18.76 11.37 -12.63
C ARG A 78 -19.46 11.67 -11.30
N HIS A 79 -18.70 11.96 -10.25
CA HIS A 79 -19.21 12.14 -8.88
C HIS A 79 -19.46 13.61 -8.51
N VAL A 80 -18.60 14.53 -8.95
CA VAL A 80 -18.68 15.96 -8.58
C VAL A 80 -18.89 16.91 -9.77
N GLY A 81 -18.98 16.37 -10.98
CA GLY A 81 -18.99 17.17 -12.21
C GLY A 81 -17.58 17.59 -12.65
N GLN A 82 -17.50 18.27 -13.78
CA GLN A 82 -16.22 18.74 -14.32
C GLN A 82 -15.64 19.85 -13.43
N PRO A 83 -14.38 19.70 -12.95
CA PRO A 83 -13.72 20.75 -12.17
C PRO A 83 -13.56 22.04 -12.98
N ASP A 84 -13.59 23.18 -12.28
CA ASP A 84 -13.22 24.47 -12.86
C ASP A 84 -11.70 24.54 -13.07
N GLY A 85 -11.24 24.08 -14.23
CA GLY A 85 -9.82 24.10 -14.63
C GLY A 85 -9.16 22.72 -14.71
N PRO A 86 -7.84 22.67 -14.89
CA PRO A 86 -7.12 21.40 -15.06
C PRO A 86 -7.09 20.61 -13.75
N PHE A 87 -7.60 19.38 -13.79
CA PHE A 87 -7.50 18.44 -12.68
C PHE A 87 -6.05 17.96 -12.50
N THR A 88 -5.60 17.88 -11.25
CA THR A 88 -4.31 17.29 -10.85
C THR A 88 -4.49 16.42 -9.62
N LEU A 89 -3.68 15.38 -9.47
CA LEU A 89 -3.75 14.49 -8.31
C LEU A 89 -3.36 15.23 -7.02
N GLU A 90 -2.41 16.15 -7.08
CA GLU A 90 -1.96 16.99 -5.96
C GLU A 90 -3.10 17.81 -5.35
N ARG A 91 -4.02 18.28 -6.20
CA ARG A 91 -5.14 19.17 -5.84
C ARG A 91 -6.48 18.45 -5.76
N TYR A 92 -6.48 17.11 -5.77
CA TYR A 92 -7.69 16.30 -5.60
C TYR A 92 -8.56 16.75 -4.40
N HIS A 93 -7.94 17.12 -3.28
CA HIS A 93 -8.63 17.54 -2.06
C HIS A 93 -9.36 18.89 -2.18
N GLU A 94 -9.03 19.72 -3.19
CA GLU A 94 -9.74 20.98 -3.47
C GLU A 94 -11.05 20.73 -4.20
N VAL A 95 -11.11 19.65 -4.98
CA VAL A 95 -12.27 19.26 -5.77
C VAL A 95 -13.18 18.32 -4.97
N VAL A 96 -12.59 17.35 -4.26
CA VAL A 96 -13.31 16.35 -3.47
C VAL A 96 -13.13 16.65 -1.99
N THR A 97 -14.01 17.51 -1.48
CA THR A 97 -13.99 17.98 -0.10
C THR A 97 -14.86 17.15 0.85
N ASP A 98 -15.89 16.48 0.33
CA ASP A 98 -16.79 15.64 1.12
C ASP A 98 -16.25 14.20 1.28
N ASP A 99 -16.35 13.69 2.51
CA ASP A 99 -15.86 12.36 2.88
C ASP A 99 -16.67 11.21 2.28
N ALA A 100 -17.99 11.38 2.09
CA ALA A 100 -18.81 10.34 1.45
C ALA A 100 -18.46 10.24 -0.03
N VAL A 101 -18.34 11.38 -0.71
CA VAL A 101 -17.92 11.43 -2.11
C VAL A 101 -16.51 10.87 -2.30
N HIS A 102 -15.56 11.20 -1.41
CA HIS A 102 -14.22 10.60 -1.46
C HIS A 102 -14.28 9.08 -1.35
N ARG A 103 -15.10 8.53 -0.44
CA ARG A 103 -15.28 7.08 -0.31
C ARG A 103 -15.92 6.44 -1.54
N GLU A 104 -16.85 7.10 -2.20
CA GLU A 104 -17.46 6.62 -3.44
C GLU A 104 -16.43 6.56 -4.58
N ILE A 105 -15.63 7.63 -4.74
CA ILE A 105 -14.56 7.68 -5.74
C ILE A 105 -13.48 6.63 -5.49
N VAL A 106 -12.95 6.54 -4.27
CA VAL A 106 -11.95 5.52 -3.92
C VAL A 106 -12.54 4.11 -4.01
N GLY A 107 -13.82 3.94 -3.62
CA GLY A 107 -14.54 2.69 -3.76
C GLY A 107 -14.65 2.24 -5.21
N GLU A 108 -14.99 3.15 -6.13
CA GLU A 108 -15.04 2.86 -7.57
C GLU A 108 -13.67 2.51 -8.14
N LEU A 109 -12.63 3.28 -7.78
CA LEU A 109 -11.25 3.00 -8.18
C LEU A 109 -10.72 1.66 -7.62
N PHE A 110 -11.20 1.23 -6.46
CA PHE A 110 -10.71 0.04 -5.75
C PHE A 110 -11.50 -1.23 -6.06
N ALA A 111 -12.82 -1.14 -6.27
CA ALA A 111 -13.72 -2.30 -6.39
C ALA A 111 -13.30 -3.31 -7.48
N GLY A 112 -12.69 -2.83 -8.56
CA GLY A 112 -12.10 -3.69 -9.60
C GLY A 112 -10.60 -3.46 -9.84
N GLY A 113 -9.99 -2.48 -9.16
CA GLY A 113 -8.72 -1.90 -9.58
C GLY A 113 -8.78 -1.32 -11.00
N ILE A 114 -7.63 -0.90 -11.51
CA ILE A 114 -7.43 -0.54 -12.91
C ILE A 114 -6.92 -1.79 -13.63
N PRO A 115 -7.67 -2.33 -14.61
CA PRO A 115 -7.17 -3.42 -15.45
C PRO A 115 -5.85 -3.03 -16.11
N VAL A 116 -4.87 -3.94 -16.14
CA VAL A 116 -3.56 -3.64 -16.74
C VAL A 116 -3.64 -3.25 -18.22
N ALA A 117 -4.70 -3.67 -18.92
CA ALA A 117 -4.97 -3.29 -20.30
C ALA A 117 -5.38 -1.81 -20.47
N ASP A 118 -5.88 -1.18 -19.41
CA ASP A 118 -6.30 0.22 -19.38
C ASP A 118 -5.17 1.15 -18.91
N LEU A 119 -3.97 0.60 -18.65
CA LEU A 119 -2.82 1.41 -18.30
C LEU A 119 -2.35 2.26 -19.49
N PRO A 120 -1.88 3.49 -19.23
CA PRO A 120 -1.39 4.39 -20.27
C PRO A 120 -0.02 3.99 -20.85
N ILE A 121 0.61 2.95 -20.29
CA ILE A 121 1.83 2.33 -20.79
C ILE A 121 1.67 0.80 -20.75
N PRO A 122 2.41 0.04 -21.58
CA PRO A 122 2.40 -1.41 -21.52
C PRO A 122 2.84 -1.92 -20.14
N ILE A 123 2.06 -2.82 -19.53
CA ILE A 123 2.34 -3.38 -18.21
C ILE A 123 3.69 -4.11 -18.17
N GLU A 124 4.12 -4.66 -19.30
CA GLU A 124 5.39 -5.35 -19.44
C GLU A 124 6.58 -4.46 -19.06
N ARG A 125 6.50 -3.14 -19.28
CA ARG A 125 7.56 -2.20 -18.85
C ARG A 125 7.74 -2.19 -17.34
N ILE A 126 6.64 -2.27 -16.61
CA ILE A 126 6.61 -2.30 -15.15
C ILE A 126 7.09 -3.67 -14.64
N GLU A 127 6.62 -4.77 -15.26
CA GLU A 127 6.99 -6.14 -14.90
C GLU A 127 8.45 -6.46 -15.20
N GLU A 128 8.99 -5.99 -16.33
CA GLU A 128 10.41 -6.06 -16.69
C GLU A 128 11.24 -5.39 -15.61
N ARG A 129 10.87 -4.16 -15.21
CA ARG A 129 11.58 -3.44 -14.17
C ARG A 129 11.54 -4.17 -12.82
N ALA A 130 10.36 -4.62 -12.39
CA ALA A 130 10.22 -5.37 -11.15
C ALA A 130 11.07 -6.66 -11.19
N SER A 131 11.10 -7.34 -12.34
CA SER A 131 11.90 -8.57 -12.53
C SER A 131 13.39 -8.32 -12.40
N GLU A 132 13.90 -7.24 -13.00
CA GLU A 132 15.30 -6.83 -12.85
C GLU A 132 15.65 -6.58 -11.37
N LEU A 133 14.80 -5.85 -10.66
CA LEU A 133 15.03 -5.48 -9.26
C LEU A 133 14.97 -6.70 -8.31
N CYS A 134 14.09 -7.67 -8.58
CA CYS A 134 14.00 -8.91 -7.83
C CYS A 134 15.09 -9.93 -8.19
N GLY A 135 15.73 -9.78 -9.36
CA GLY A 135 16.64 -10.81 -9.90
C GLY A 135 15.91 -12.09 -10.30
N ALA A 136 14.60 -12.02 -10.50
CA ALA A 136 13.73 -13.13 -10.84
C ALA A 136 12.59 -12.63 -11.72
N ARG A 137 12.12 -13.44 -12.67
CA ARG A 137 10.98 -13.06 -13.50
C ARG A 137 9.70 -13.01 -12.66
N VAL A 138 9.04 -11.85 -12.65
CA VAL A 138 7.78 -11.62 -11.96
C VAL A 138 6.75 -10.97 -12.88
N ALA A 139 5.47 -11.11 -12.55
CA ALA A 139 4.35 -10.51 -13.26
C ALA A 139 3.24 -10.10 -12.29
N THR A 140 2.39 -9.18 -12.71
CA THR A 140 1.24 -8.66 -11.94
C THR A 140 0.04 -9.60 -11.91
N ARG A 141 0.09 -10.67 -12.70
CA ARG A 141 -0.92 -11.72 -12.66
C ARG A 141 -0.82 -12.52 -11.37
N CYS A 142 -1.86 -12.41 -10.53
CA CYS A 142 -2.03 -13.26 -9.36
C CYS A 142 -2.23 -14.72 -9.80
N PRO A 143 -1.54 -15.71 -9.22
CA PRO A 143 -1.76 -17.12 -9.54
C PRO A 143 -3.16 -17.62 -9.15
N ASP A 144 -3.75 -17.03 -8.11
CA ASP A 144 -5.02 -17.46 -7.52
C ASP A 144 -6.24 -16.67 -8.04
N LEU A 145 -5.99 -15.59 -8.80
CA LEU A 145 -7.03 -14.73 -9.39
C LEU A 145 -6.78 -14.56 -10.90
N ASP A 146 -7.83 -14.64 -11.71
CA ASP A 146 -7.71 -14.55 -13.17
C ASP A 146 -7.64 -13.10 -13.70
N ALA A 147 -7.20 -12.15 -12.88
CA ALA A 147 -7.08 -10.74 -13.23
C ALA A 147 -5.74 -10.16 -12.80
N ALA A 148 -5.16 -9.34 -13.68
CA ALA A 148 -4.04 -8.46 -13.36
C ALA A 148 -4.60 -7.04 -13.26
N VAL A 149 -4.50 -6.47 -12.07
CA VAL A 149 -5.03 -5.15 -11.74
C VAL A 149 -4.00 -4.37 -10.94
N VAL A 150 -4.01 -3.05 -11.10
CA VAL A 150 -3.26 -2.13 -10.24
C VAL A 150 -4.24 -1.27 -9.46
N PHE A 151 -3.82 -0.75 -8.31
CA PHE A 151 -4.68 0.09 -7.49
C PHE A 151 -4.12 1.50 -7.39
N VAL A 152 -5.00 2.50 -7.33
CA VAL A 152 -4.62 3.87 -6.98
C VAL A 152 -5.03 4.12 -5.54
N ARG A 153 -4.08 4.57 -4.72
CA ARG A 153 -4.38 5.10 -3.38
C ARG A 153 -4.36 6.60 -3.40
N ILE A 154 -5.32 7.21 -2.73
CA ILE A 154 -5.46 8.66 -2.58
C ILE A 154 -5.58 8.96 -1.08
N ALA A 155 -4.75 9.85 -0.55
CA ALA A 155 -4.92 10.40 0.81
C ALA A 155 -4.89 11.92 0.78
N ARG A 156 -5.97 12.53 1.24
CA ARG A 156 -6.11 13.98 1.36
C ARG A 156 -5.28 14.52 2.54
N PRO A 157 -4.79 15.77 2.47
CA PRO A 157 -4.09 16.42 3.58
C PRO A 157 -4.88 16.33 4.89
N GLY A 158 -4.24 15.87 5.97
CA GLY A 158 -4.82 15.83 7.31
C GLY A 158 -5.96 14.81 7.52
N ALA A 159 -6.38 14.08 6.48
CA ALA A 159 -7.43 13.09 6.60
C ALA A 159 -6.96 11.87 7.41
N THR A 160 -7.66 11.57 8.50
CA THR A 160 -7.32 10.46 9.42
C THR A 160 -7.89 9.11 8.97
N THR A 161 -8.68 9.08 7.90
CA THR A 161 -9.38 7.88 7.42
C THR A 161 -8.95 7.43 6.02
N ASP A 162 -8.17 8.24 5.29
CA ASP A 162 -7.72 7.92 3.92
C ASP A 162 -6.48 6.99 3.90
N HIS A 163 -6.32 6.15 4.92
CA HIS A 163 -5.19 5.22 5.06
C HIS A 163 -5.59 3.95 5.79
N ASN A 164 -4.98 2.83 5.40
CA ASN A 164 -5.15 1.57 6.13
C ASN A 164 -4.41 1.63 7.47
N PRO A 165 -4.93 0.99 8.53
CA PRO A 165 -4.13 0.75 9.73
C PRO A 165 -2.88 -0.08 9.41
N PRO A 166 -1.87 -0.10 10.30
CA PRO A 166 -0.79 -1.08 10.23
C PRO A 166 -1.32 -2.52 10.09
N HIS A 167 -0.85 -3.24 9.06
CA HIS A 167 -1.25 -4.60 8.73
C HIS A 167 -0.14 -5.35 7.98
N ARG A 168 -0.36 -6.64 7.71
CA ARG A 168 0.38 -7.43 6.72
C ARG A 168 -0.60 -7.88 5.65
N ASP A 169 -0.21 -7.78 4.38
CA ASP A 169 -1.06 -8.18 3.25
C ASP A 169 -1.32 -9.69 3.24
N VAL A 170 -0.30 -10.45 3.62
CA VAL A 170 -0.27 -11.92 3.58
C VAL A 170 -1.23 -12.64 4.52
N TRP A 171 -1.93 -11.90 5.39
CA TRP A 171 -3.09 -12.46 6.10
C TRP A 171 -4.28 -12.71 5.18
N LEU A 172 -4.22 -12.20 3.95
CA LEU A 172 -5.06 -12.62 2.84
C LEU A 172 -4.26 -13.61 1.99
N ASP A 173 -4.69 -14.88 1.95
CA ASP A 173 -3.92 -15.97 1.35
C ASP A 173 -3.53 -15.72 -0.12
N HIS A 174 -4.42 -15.10 -0.90
CA HIS A 174 -4.19 -14.80 -2.32
C HIS A 174 -3.10 -13.74 -2.55
N LEU A 175 -2.64 -13.05 -1.50
CA LEU A 175 -1.55 -12.06 -1.55
C LEU A 175 -0.20 -12.65 -1.12
N ARG A 176 -0.13 -13.95 -0.80
CA ARG A 176 1.12 -14.64 -0.46
C ARG A 176 2.00 -14.82 -1.70
N HIS A 177 3.29 -15.07 -1.46
CA HIS A 177 4.32 -15.28 -2.51
C HIS A 177 4.56 -14.08 -3.44
N ALA A 178 3.95 -12.94 -3.18
CA ALA A 178 4.15 -11.72 -3.95
C ALA A 178 5.31 -10.88 -3.41
N VAL A 179 5.72 -9.89 -4.19
CA VAL A 179 6.35 -8.67 -3.72
C VAL A 179 5.43 -7.50 -4.06
N ASN A 180 5.24 -6.59 -3.11
CA ASN A 180 4.42 -5.41 -3.32
C ASN A 180 5.26 -4.29 -3.96
N GLY A 181 4.62 -3.48 -4.80
CA GLY A 181 5.16 -2.27 -5.39
C GLY A 181 4.35 -1.04 -4.99
N TYR A 182 5.05 0.03 -4.66
CA TYR A 182 4.50 1.36 -4.42
C TYR A 182 5.23 2.37 -5.30
N ALA A 183 4.50 3.02 -6.21
CA ALA A 183 5.05 4.06 -7.07
C ALA A 183 4.34 5.41 -6.83
N PRO A 184 5.07 6.47 -6.43
CA PRO A 184 4.50 7.81 -6.30
C PRO A 184 3.89 8.31 -7.61
N LEU A 185 2.66 8.85 -7.53
CA LEU A 185 2.05 9.61 -8.62
C LEU A 185 2.03 11.11 -8.31
N ALA A 186 1.72 11.46 -7.06
CA ALA A 186 1.68 12.84 -6.59
C ALA A 186 1.89 12.89 -5.07
N GLY A 187 2.55 13.94 -4.58
CA GLY A 187 2.59 14.26 -3.16
C GLY A 187 3.12 13.16 -2.23
N SER A 188 3.98 12.26 -2.71
CA SER A 188 4.72 11.31 -1.84
C SER A 188 5.97 12.00 -1.31
N THR A 189 6.03 12.18 0.01
CA THR A 189 7.17 12.77 0.71
C THR A 189 7.41 12.03 2.02
N SER A 190 8.46 12.39 2.75
CA SER A 190 8.68 11.94 4.13
C SER A 190 7.52 12.23 5.10
N ARG A 191 6.54 13.04 4.71
CA ARG A 191 5.34 13.37 5.50
C ARG A 191 4.07 12.60 5.09
N SER A 192 4.11 11.86 4.00
CA SER A 192 2.90 11.28 3.40
C SER A 192 3.08 9.91 2.75
N SER A 193 4.32 9.51 2.40
CA SER A 193 4.59 8.23 1.75
C SER A 193 4.11 7.04 2.59
N LEU A 194 3.95 5.87 1.97
CA LEU A 194 3.70 4.63 2.71
C LEU A 194 4.70 4.48 3.88
N ALA A 195 4.21 4.01 5.02
CA ALA A 195 5.03 3.72 6.18
C ALA A 195 5.08 2.22 6.43
N LEU A 196 6.20 1.74 6.95
CA LEU A 196 6.47 0.32 7.20
C LEU A 196 7.41 0.12 8.39
N VAL A 197 7.42 -1.08 8.97
CA VAL A 197 8.37 -1.49 10.03
C VAL A 197 9.48 -2.33 9.39
N PRO A 198 10.71 -1.82 9.22
CA PRO A 198 11.81 -2.56 8.61
C PRO A 198 12.10 -3.88 9.32
N GLY A 199 12.37 -4.94 8.56
CA GLY A 199 12.70 -6.26 9.10
C GLY A 199 11.51 -7.03 9.68
N SER A 200 10.32 -6.40 9.76
CA SER A 200 9.16 -7.05 10.34
C SER A 200 8.67 -8.25 9.54
N HIS A 201 9.02 -8.43 8.27
CA HIS A 201 8.72 -9.64 7.47
C HIS A 201 9.30 -10.92 8.05
N ARG A 202 10.30 -10.83 8.93
CA ARG A 202 10.90 -11.96 9.66
C ARG A 202 10.38 -12.15 11.07
N TRP A 203 9.38 -11.38 11.48
CA TRP A 203 8.79 -11.54 12.80
C TRP A 203 7.82 -12.73 12.80
N PRO A 204 7.95 -13.69 13.74
CA PRO A 204 6.92 -14.69 13.96
C PRO A 204 5.58 -14.05 14.35
N GLU A 205 4.48 -14.74 14.03
CA GLU A 205 3.12 -14.28 14.37
C GLU A 205 2.92 -14.13 15.89
N SER A 206 3.64 -14.90 16.71
CA SER A 206 3.67 -14.80 18.18
C SER A 206 4.15 -13.46 18.72
N ALA A 207 4.88 -12.69 17.90
CA ALA A 207 5.37 -11.37 18.26
C ALA A 207 4.36 -10.25 17.95
N ILE A 208 3.26 -10.57 17.27
CA ILE A 208 2.32 -9.60 16.72
C ILE A 208 0.94 -9.93 17.28
N GLU A 209 0.32 -8.93 17.89
CA GLU A 209 -1.08 -8.98 18.20
C GLU A 209 -1.87 -8.30 17.08
N ARG A 210 -2.94 -8.94 16.63
CA ARG A 210 -3.78 -8.46 15.53
C ARG A 210 -5.24 -8.80 15.72
N THR A 211 -6.12 -8.18 14.95
CA THR A 211 -7.52 -8.60 14.85
C THR A 211 -7.63 -10.02 14.27
N ALA A 212 -8.64 -10.76 14.73
CA ALA A 212 -8.93 -12.13 14.28
C ALA A 212 -9.30 -12.18 12.79
N ALA A 213 -10.12 -11.22 12.35
CA ALA A 213 -10.54 -11.01 10.97
C ALA A 213 -10.11 -9.62 10.50
N GLY A 214 -10.74 -9.11 9.44
CA GLY A 214 -10.65 -7.71 9.06
C GLY A 214 -10.88 -6.74 10.23
N ALA A 215 -10.47 -5.49 10.04
CA ALA A 215 -10.55 -4.47 11.08
C ALA A 215 -11.69 -3.48 10.83
N ARG A 216 -12.22 -2.88 11.89
CA ARG A 216 -13.08 -1.70 11.78
C ARG A 216 -12.48 -0.55 12.56
N ILE A 217 -12.35 0.60 11.89
CA ILE A 217 -11.85 1.85 12.48
C ILE A 217 -12.88 2.93 12.23
N GLY A 218 -13.54 3.37 13.29
CA GLY A 218 -14.71 4.23 13.17
C GLY A 218 -15.81 3.56 12.35
N SER A 219 -16.24 4.20 11.25
CA SER A 219 -17.25 3.65 10.33
C SER A 219 -16.65 2.85 9.16
N VAL A 220 -15.33 2.77 9.04
CA VAL A 220 -14.64 2.13 7.91
C VAL A 220 -14.31 0.69 8.25
N VAL A 221 -14.65 -0.24 7.35
CA VAL A 221 -14.33 -1.67 7.44
C VAL A 221 -13.20 -1.98 6.47
N TYR A 222 -12.17 -2.66 6.97
CA TYR A 222 -11.02 -3.14 6.23
C TYR A 222 -11.08 -4.67 6.19
N GLU A 223 -10.82 -5.25 5.03
CA GLU A 223 -10.79 -6.71 4.87
C GLU A 223 -9.58 -7.35 5.53
N VAL A 224 -8.44 -6.65 5.49
CA VAL A 224 -7.20 -7.11 6.08
C VAL A 224 -7.21 -6.91 7.60
N PRO A 225 -6.72 -7.89 8.38
CA PRO A 225 -6.55 -7.69 9.81
C PRO A 225 -5.62 -6.53 10.13
N ALA A 226 -5.87 -5.84 11.25
CA ALA A 226 -5.01 -4.76 11.73
C ALA A 226 -4.10 -5.26 12.85
N VAL A 227 -2.85 -4.81 12.85
CA VAL A 227 -1.95 -4.92 14.01
C VAL A 227 -2.50 -4.05 15.13
N THR A 228 -2.57 -4.60 16.33
CA THR A 228 -3.00 -3.90 17.55
C THR A 228 -1.92 -3.85 18.63
N GLY A 229 -0.81 -4.56 18.44
CA GLY A 229 0.31 -4.55 19.36
C GLY A 229 1.48 -5.41 18.92
N VAL A 230 2.61 -5.22 19.60
CA VAL A 230 3.79 -6.09 19.52
C VAL A 230 4.05 -6.65 20.91
N THR A 231 4.19 -7.96 21.02
CA THR A 231 4.20 -8.67 22.31
C THR A 231 5.61 -8.82 22.90
N THR A 232 6.65 -8.61 22.09
CA THR A 232 8.05 -8.85 22.48
C THR A 232 8.76 -7.54 22.81
N ALA A 233 9.37 -7.44 23.99
CA ALA A 233 10.06 -6.23 24.46
C ALA A 233 11.29 -5.82 23.61
N SER A 234 11.86 -6.73 22.81
CA SER A 234 12.98 -6.43 21.89
C SER A 234 12.54 -5.85 20.55
N ARG A 235 11.22 -5.68 20.33
CA ARG A 235 10.65 -5.19 19.08
C ARG A 235 9.78 -3.98 19.36
N GLU A 236 9.87 -3.00 18.48
CA GLU A 236 9.09 -1.78 18.55
C GLU A 236 8.27 -1.65 17.27
N MET A 237 6.98 -1.35 17.40
CA MET A 237 6.13 -1.02 16.26
C MET A 237 6.41 0.41 15.79
N ARG A 238 7.63 0.66 15.32
CA ARG A 238 8.07 1.96 14.83
C ARG A 238 8.08 1.96 13.31
N LEU A 239 7.09 2.62 12.72
CA LEU A 239 7.03 2.76 11.27
C LEU A 239 7.96 3.88 10.83
N VAL A 240 8.72 3.60 9.76
CA VAL A 240 9.50 4.58 9.02
C VAL A 240 8.84 4.85 7.69
N ARG A 241 9.15 6.01 7.09
CA ARG A 241 8.69 6.41 5.77
C ARG A 241 9.88 6.39 4.81
N PRO A 242 9.98 5.38 3.91
CA PRO A 242 11.10 5.26 2.98
C PRO A 242 11.27 6.45 2.02
N ASP A 243 10.21 7.25 1.79
CA ASP A 243 10.22 8.48 0.97
C ASP A 243 10.75 8.27 -0.48
N PRO A 244 10.16 7.33 -1.27
CA PRO A 244 10.52 7.19 -2.67
C PRO A 244 10.20 8.49 -3.43
N ARG A 245 11.16 8.93 -4.25
CA ARG A 245 11.06 10.12 -5.08
C ARG A 245 10.17 9.89 -6.31
N PRO A 246 9.79 10.96 -7.03
CA PRO A 246 9.17 10.82 -8.34
C PRO A 246 9.99 9.90 -9.25
N ASN A 247 9.32 9.00 -9.95
CA ASN A 247 9.92 7.95 -10.76
C ASN A 247 10.84 6.97 -10.01
N GLU A 248 10.64 6.77 -8.72
CA GLU A 248 11.19 5.64 -7.97
C GLU A 248 10.10 4.64 -7.59
N LEU A 249 10.47 3.36 -7.53
CA LEU A 249 9.61 2.27 -7.09
C LEU A 249 10.11 1.79 -5.74
N LEU A 250 9.22 1.78 -4.76
CA LEU A 250 9.40 1.06 -3.50
C LEU A 250 8.90 -0.38 -3.70
N LEU A 251 9.80 -1.35 -3.67
CA LEU A 251 9.46 -2.76 -3.58
C LEU A 251 9.55 -3.20 -2.12
N PHE A 252 8.55 -3.94 -1.65
CA PHE A 252 8.51 -4.38 -0.26
C PHE A 252 7.82 -5.73 -0.11
N SER A 253 8.26 -6.51 0.87
CA SER A 253 7.67 -7.81 1.21
C SER A 253 6.24 -7.60 1.75
N PRO A 254 5.23 -8.33 1.25
CA PRO A 254 3.86 -8.22 1.77
C PRO A 254 3.72 -8.75 3.21
N TYR A 255 4.79 -9.39 3.73
CA TYR A 255 4.95 -9.85 5.10
C TYR A 255 5.43 -8.73 6.06
N LEU A 256 5.85 -7.57 5.54
CA LEU A 256 6.13 -6.41 6.37
C LEU A 256 4.85 -5.86 6.98
N ILE A 257 4.93 -5.45 8.24
CA ILE A 257 3.95 -4.55 8.83
C ILE A 257 4.08 -3.21 8.12
N HIS A 258 3.01 -2.78 7.46
CA HIS A 258 2.92 -1.53 6.72
C HIS A 258 1.51 -0.93 6.82
N GLY A 259 1.35 0.34 6.46
CA GLY A 259 0.11 1.09 6.65
C GLY A 259 0.38 2.36 7.44
N GLY A 260 -0.64 2.93 8.10
CA GLY A 260 -0.48 4.17 8.87
C GLY A 260 -0.01 5.36 8.03
N GLY A 261 -0.25 5.30 6.71
CA GLY A 261 0.22 6.27 5.72
C GLY A 261 -0.60 7.56 5.72
N ILE A 262 -0.86 8.13 6.90
CA ILE A 262 -1.53 9.42 7.04
C ILE A 262 -0.74 10.49 6.27
N ASN A 263 -1.47 11.35 5.55
CA ASN A 263 -0.88 12.44 4.80
C ASN A 263 -0.76 13.68 5.70
N LEU A 264 0.43 13.91 6.24
CA LEU A 264 0.71 15.04 7.14
C LEU A 264 1.10 16.31 6.38
N GLN A 265 0.98 16.34 5.05
CA GLN A 265 1.21 17.57 4.28
C GLN A 265 0.09 18.58 4.56
N ALA A 266 0.38 19.86 4.35
CA ALA A 266 -0.58 20.93 4.60
C ALA A 266 -1.63 21.06 3.48
N ASP A 267 -1.20 20.92 2.21
CA ASP A 267 -1.99 21.38 1.06
C ASP A 267 -1.72 20.54 -0.21
N THR A 268 -1.38 19.26 -0.04
CA THR A 268 -1.05 18.37 -1.17
C THR A 268 -1.57 16.97 -0.91
N THR A 269 -2.46 16.49 -1.78
CA THR A 269 -2.91 15.10 -1.77
C THR A 269 -1.76 14.19 -2.15
N ARG A 270 -1.66 13.05 -1.45
CA ARG A 270 -0.77 11.95 -1.82
C ARG A 270 -1.53 10.94 -2.67
N ALA A 271 -1.07 10.72 -3.89
CA ALA A 271 -1.54 9.65 -4.77
C ALA A 271 -0.40 8.70 -5.14
N SER A 272 -0.69 7.40 -5.22
CA SER A 272 0.29 6.37 -5.57
C SER A 272 -0.35 5.18 -6.28
N LEU A 273 0.42 4.51 -7.12
CA LEU A 273 0.09 3.17 -7.61
C LEU A 273 0.53 2.13 -6.60
N GLU A 274 -0.34 1.18 -6.33
CA GLU A 274 -0.05 -0.08 -5.64
C GLU A 274 -0.11 -1.22 -6.64
N LEU A 275 0.97 -2.00 -6.67
CA LEU A 275 1.15 -3.15 -7.54
C LEU A 275 1.55 -4.36 -6.72
N ARG A 276 1.35 -5.55 -7.27
CA ARG A 276 1.79 -6.80 -6.69
C ARG A 276 2.39 -7.65 -7.78
N PHE A 277 3.50 -8.31 -7.50
CA PHE A 277 4.22 -9.11 -8.47
C PHE A 277 4.47 -10.51 -7.93
N TRP A 278 4.10 -11.53 -8.69
CA TRP A 278 4.34 -12.94 -8.38
C TRP A 278 5.35 -13.53 -9.35
N ARG A 279 6.11 -14.54 -8.89
CA ARG A 279 7.03 -15.28 -9.75
C ARG A 279 6.32 -15.87 -10.97
N VAL A 280 6.92 -15.71 -12.14
CA VAL A 280 6.50 -16.43 -13.35
C VAL A 280 7.22 -17.78 -13.40
N GLY A 281 6.44 -18.87 -13.47
CA GLY A 281 6.96 -20.24 -13.55
C GLY A 281 6.85 -21.01 -12.23
N ALA A 282 7.59 -22.10 -12.10
CA ALA A 282 7.55 -22.94 -10.90
C ALA A 282 8.12 -22.20 -9.68
N ARG A 283 7.45 -22.35 -8.53
CA ARG A 283 7.97 -21.92 -7.23
C ARG A 283 9.11 -22.88 -6.82
N PRO A 284 10.23 -22.36 -6.30
CA PRO A 284 11.34 -23.19 -5.83
C PRO A 284 10.95 -24.09 -4.65
#